data_AF-A0A4Y8N4X2-F1
#
_entry.id   AF-A0A4Y8N4X2-F1
#
_cell.length_a   1.000
_cell.length_b   1.000
_cell.length_c   1.000
_cell.angle_alpha   90.00
_cell.angle_beta   90.00
_cell.angle_gamma   90.00
#
_symmetry.space_group_name_H-M   'P 1'
#
loop_
_entity.id
_entity.type
_entity.pdbx_description
1 polymer ?
#
loop_
_entity_poly.entity_id
_entity_poly.type
_entity_poly.pdbx_seq_one_letter_code
_entity_poly.pdbx_strand_id
1 'polypeptide(L)' 'MRELLRVVPSGAIVLDPFMGSGTTGVAALQTGRGFVGIELDPTHFDNACERINEAHRQGELFDHADMAQEQTRLSLS' A
#
# COMPACT_ATOMS: atom_id res chain seq x y z
N MET A 1 -0.07 12.39 4.28
CA MET A 1 0.97 11.59 3.59
C MET A 1 0.65 11.34 2.12
N ARG A 2 -0.54 10.82 1.73
CA ARG A 2 -0.91 10.56 0.32
C ARG A 2 -0.63 11.72 -0.66
N GLU A 3 -0.93 12.96 -0.26
CA GLU A 3 -0.69 14.16 -1.07
C GLU A 3 0.79 14.37 -1.42
N LEU A 4 1.71 14.04 -0.51
CA LEU A 4 3.15 14.15 -0.74
C LEU A 4 3.64 13.16 -1.80
N LEU A 5 2.92 12.06 -2.01
CA LEU A 5 3.28 11.05 -3.01
C LEU A 5 2.82 11.39 -4.42
N ARG A 6 2.10 12.51 -4.64
CA ARG A 6 1.67 12.92 -5.99
C ARG A 6 2.83 13.24 -6.93
N VAL A 7 3.98 13.66 -6.37
CA VAL A 7 5.20 13.91 -7.15
C VAL A 7 5.97 12.63 -7.49
N VAL A 8 5.61 11.50 -6.86
CA VAL A 8 6.18 10.19 -7.13
C VAL A 8 5.41 9.53 -8.27
N PRO A 9 6.07 9.02 -9.33
CA PRO A 9 5.41 8.32 -10.43
C PRO A 9 4.52 7.16 -9.95
N SER A 10 3.45 6.88 -10.69
CA SER A 10 2.60 5.71 -10.44
C SER A 10 3.42 4.42 -10.58
N GLY A 11 3.19 3.44 -9.70
CA GLY A 11 3.91 2.17 -9.69
C GLY A 11 5.37 2.24 -9.21
N ALA A 12 5.90 3.43 -8.90
CA ALA A 12 7.25 3.55 -8.34
C ALA A 12 7.33 3.01 -6.90
N ILE A 13 8.55 2.84 -6.40
CA ILE A 13 8.83 2.42 -5.03
C ILE A 13 9.23 3.63 -4.18
N VAL A 14 8.58 3.81 -3.04
CA VAL A 14 8.92 4.83 -2.03
C VAL A 14 9.84 4.24 -0.98
N LEU A 15 10.99 4.88 -0.74
CA LEU A 15 11.93 4.54 0.33
C LEU A 15 11.76 5.51 1.50
N ASP A 16 11.60 4.98 2.70
CA ASP A 16 11.59 5.75 3.95
C ASP A 16 12.60 5.18 4.96
N PRO A 17 13.77 5.82 5.16
CA PRO A 17 14.80 5.31 6.07
C PRO A 17 14.47 5.52 7.56
N PHE A 18 13.36 6.20 7.86
CA PHE A 18 12.90 6.47 9.22
C PHE A 18 11.39 6.23 9.30
N MET A 19 10.96 5.03 8.90
CA MET A 19 9.55 4.75 8.62
C MET A 19 8.63 4.96 9.84
N GLY A 20 9.17 4.91 11.06
CA GLY A 20 8.43 5.18 12.29
C GLY A 20 7.20 4.30 12.40
N SER A 21 6.01 4.92 12.41
CA SER A 21 4.73 4.19 12.47
C SER A 21 4.22 3.64 11.12
N GLY A 22 5.00 3.75 10.05
CA GLY A 22 4.66 3.20 8.73
C GLY A 22 3.65 4.01 7.91
N THR A 23 3.35 5.27 8.28
CA THR A 23 2.33 6.09 7.59
C THR A 23 2.65 6.35 6.11
N THR A 24 3.94 6.49 5.77
CA THR A 24 4.43 6.59 4.39
C THR A 24 4.13 5.31 3.60
N GLY A 25 4.38 4.14 4.19
CA GLY A 25 4.12 2.85 3.53
C GLY A 25 2.64 2.58 3.29
N VAL A 26 1.79 2.88 4.27
CA VAL A 26 0.34 2.79 4.09
C VAL A 26 -0.14 3.69 2.94
N ALA A 27 0.36 4.93 2.89
CA ALA A 27 0.01 5.85 1.81
C ALA A 27 0.55 5.41 0.44
N ALA A 28 1.75 4.82 0.38
CA ALA A 28 2.32 4.30 -0.85
C ALA A 28 1.44 3.19 -1.43
N LEU A 29 1.10 2.18 -0.63
CA LEU A 29 0.25 1.07 -1.07
C LEU A 29 -1.14 1.53 -1.51
N GLN A 30 -1.79 2.39 -0.70
CA GLN A 30 -3.12 2.94 -1.02
C GLN A 30 -3.16 3.82 -2.27
N THR A 31 -2.00 4.21 -2.79
CA THR A 31 -1.91 5.01 -4.01
C THR A 31 -1.23 4.23 -5.14
N GLY A 32 -1.13 2.90 -5.05
CA GLY A 32 -0.59 2.05 -6.11
C GLY A 32 0.92 2.15 -6.29
N ARG A 33 1.66 2.42 -5.22
CA ARG A 33 3.13 2.50 -5.19
C ARG A 33 3.69 1.41 -4.28
N GLY A 34 4.88 0.91 -4.60
CA GLY A 34 5.63 0.02 -3.71
C GLY A 34 6.25 0.80 -2.54
N PHE A 35 6.67 0.07 -1.50
CA PHE A 35 7.27 0.67 -0.31
C PHE A 35 8.43 -0.15 0.25
N VAL A 36 9.49 0.54 0.69
CA VAL A 36 10.61 -0.01 1.48
C VAL A 36 10.83 0.92 2.67
N GLY A 37 10.77 0.37 3.88
CA GLY A 37 10.94 1.11 5.13
C GLY A 37 12.07 0.56 5.98
N ILE A 38 12.76 1.44 6.70
CA ILE A 38 13.76 1.08 7.71
C ILE A 38 13.34 1.72 9.04
N GLU A 39 13.37 0.92 10.10
CA GLU A 39 13.16 1.36 11.48
C GLU A 39 14.18 0.66 12.38
N LEU A 40 14.76 1.39 13.33
CA LEU A 40 15.82 0.88 14.19
C LEU A 40 15.24 0.12 15.39
N ASP A 41 14.15 0.61 15.97
CA ASP A 41 13.53 -0.04 17.11
C ASP A 41 12.68 -1.23 16.65
N PRO A 42 12.98 -2.47 17.09
CA PRO A 42 12.27 -3.66 16.63
C PRO A 42 10.77 -3.63 16.94
N THR A 43 10.37 -3.05 18.08
CA THR A 43 8.96 -2.98 18.46
C THR A 43 8.20 -2.01 17.56
N HIS A 44 8.79 -0.86 17.23
CA HIS A 44 8.22 0.07 16.26
C HIS A 44 8.21 -0.51 14.85
N PHE A 45 9.27 -1.25 14.47
CA PHE A 45 9.35 -1.96 13.21
C PHE A 45 8.18 -2.93 13.03
N ASP A 46 7.95 -3.82 14.00
CA ASP A 46 6.87 -4.81 13.94
C ASP A 46 5.50 -4.15 13.84
N ASN A 47 5.24 -3.13 14.66
CA ASN A 47 3.99 -2.35 14.62
C ASN A 47 3.78 -1.65 13.25
N ALA A 48 4.84 -1.13 12.65
CA ALA A 48 4.76 -0.51 11.33
C ALA A 48 4.48 -1.55 10.24
N CYS A 49 5.14 -2.71 10.30
CA CYS A 49 4.92 -3.82 9.39
C CYS A 49 3.48 -4.34 9.45
N GLU A 50 2.91 -4.51 10.65
CA GLU A 50 1.50 -4.90 10.80
C GLU A 50 0.55 -3.93 10.11
N ARG A 51 0.75 -2.62 10.31
CA ARG A 51 -0.07 -1.57 9.69
C ARG A 51 0.04 -1.54 8.17
N ILE A 52 1.26 -1.71 7.64
CA ILE A 52 1.52 -1.72 6.20
C ILE A 52 0.93 -2.98 5.57
N ASN A 53 1.10 -4.16 6.20
CA ASN A 53 0.55 -5.42 5.72
C ASN A 53 -0.99 -5.42 5.72
N GLU A 54 -1.61 -4.80 6.71
CA GLU A 54 -3.06 -4.62 6.72
C GLU A 54 -3.52 -3.73 5.57
N ALA A 55 -2.83 -2.61 5.30
CA ALA A 55 -3.14 -1.77 4.15
C ALA A 55 -2.93 -2.50 2.81
N HIS A 56 -1.94 -3.41 2.72
CA HIS A 56 -1.71 -4.23 1.54
C HIS A 56 -2.86 -5.19 1.27
N ARG A 57 -3.28 -5.96 2.29
CA ARG A 57 -4.42 -6.89 2.19
C ARG A 57 -5.71 -6.17 1.81
N GLN A 58 -5.94 -4.99 2.35
CA GLN A 58 -7.10 -4.18 1.98
C GLN A 58 -7.07 -3.80 0.50
N GLY A 59 -5.91 -3.42 -0.04
CA GLY A 59 -5.72 -3.16 -1.47
C GLY A 59 -6.07 -4.37 -2.35
N GLU A 60 -5.50 -5.54 -2.04
CA GLU A 60 -5.74 -6.78 -2.80
C GLU A 60 -7.22 -7.19 -2.82
N LEU A 61 -7.94 -7.00 -1.71
CA LEU A 61 -9.36 -7.31 -1.63
C LEU A 61 -10.19 -6.49 -2.62
N PHE A 62 -9.87 -5.19 -2.77
CA PHE A 62 -10.57 -4.32 -3.72
C PHE A 62 -10.23 -4.66 -5.17
N ASP A 63 -8.96 -4.97 -5.46
CA ASP A 63 -8.54 -5.42 -6.79
C ASP A 63 -9.30 -6.70 -7.20
N HIS A 64 -9.43 -7.68 -6.30
CA HIS A 64 -10.19 -8.90 -6.56
C HIS A 64 -11.69 -8.68 -6.73
N ALA A 65 -12.29 -7.75 -5.97
CA ALA A 65 -13.70 -7.41 -6.09
C ALA A 65 -14.03 -6.80 -7.46
N ASP A 66 -13.18 -5.90 -7.95
CA ASP A 66 -13.34 -5.26 -9.25
C ASP A 66 -13.24 -6.29 -10.39
N MET A 67 -12.28 -7.22 -10.32
CA MET A 67 -12.11 -8.31 -11.30
C MET A 67 -13.34 -9.25 -11.36
N ALA A 68 -13.92 -9.59 -10.20
CA ALA A 68 -15.11 -10.45 -10.14
C ALA A 68 -16.35 -9.78 -10.76
N GLN A 69 -16.49 -8.46 -10.57
CA GLN A 69 -17.55 -7.67 -11.18
C GLN A 69 -17.41 -7.57 -12.70
N GLU A 70 -16.18 -7.37 -13.20
CA GLU A 70 -15.90 -7.26 -14.64
C GLU A 70 -16.15 -8.59 -15.38
N GLN A 71 -15.71 -9.72 -14.81
CA GLN A 71 -16.00 -11.05 -15.37
C GLN A 71 -17.50 -11.34 -15.45
N THR A 72 -18.25 -10.98 -14.40
CA THR A 72 -19.70 -11.14 -14.39
C THR A 72 -20.33 -10.33 -15.52
N ARG A 73 -19.89 -9.08 -15.73
CA ARG A 73 -20.39 -8.19 -16.77
C ARG A 73 -20.12 -8.72 -18.19
N LEU A 74 -18.93 -9.29 -18.43
CA LEU A 74 -18.55 -9.88 -19.72
C LEU A 74 -19.30 -11.18 -20.02
N SER A 75 -19.69 -11.94 -19.00
CA SER A 75 -20.46 -13.18 -19.17
C SER A 75 -21.94 -12.96 -19.53
N LEU A 76 -22.45 -11.73 -19.34
CA LEU A 76 -23.84 -11.33 -19.58
C LEU A 76 -24.05 -10.56 -20.91
N SER A 77 -22.98 -10.35 -21.70
CA SER A 77 -22.99 -9.71 -23.03
C SER A 77 -22.74 -10.72 -24.14
#